data_AF-A0A3M9M7R3-F1
#
_entry.id   AF-A0A3M9M7R3-F1
#
_cell.length_a   1.000
_cell.length_b   1.000
_cell.length_c   1.000
_cell.angle_alpha   90.00
_cell.angle_beta   90.00
_cell.angle_gamma   90.00
#
_symmetry.space_group_name_H-M   'P 1'
#
loop_
_entity.id
_entity.type
_entity.pdbx_description
1 polymer ?
#
loop_
_entity_poly.entity_id
_entity_poly.type
_entity_poly.pdbx_seq_one_letter_code
_entity_poly.pdbx_strand_id
1 'polypeptide(L)'
;MGSDPGARGSSGSLTGELEGRAFLSTAVAGRVLVQGSRIRLDFGARGRLRAHAGCNHLAGELRCDGQRLTVEALSMTEMSCGPALDDQDSWLQDLLQSGLDAELDGYVLTLTGRGVRLELLDRRVADPNRPLERTAWMLDGLIIGTGPTRALTSTPFEVTAWLALEHGRMRFFDGAHDYDSAVTVGSDAVHLHGEVTRRTAGDMSAHSVDLSVLTRDFRYLITGRYLTVTGAGGAGLMFVAIDTASVSVTSTGI
;
A
#
# COMPACT_ATOMS: atom_id res chain seq x y z
N MET A 1 -56.13 -7.76 3.07
CA MET A 1 -54.98 -7.10 3.73
C MET A 1 -54.03 -8.19 4.19
N GLY A 2 -52.97 -8.41 3.44
CA GLY A 2 -51.88 -9.31 3.80
C GLY A 2 -50.62 -8.66 3.28
N SER A 3 -50.10 -7.71 4.05
CA SER A 3 -48.83 -7.07 3.76
C SER A 3 -47.74 -7.94 4.36
N ASP A 4 -46.93 -8.55 3.50
CA ASP A 4 -45.68 -9.20 3.85
C ASP A 4 -44.58 -8.12 3.76
N PRO A 5 -43.94 -7.70 4.86
CA PRO A 5 -42.77 -6.82 4.76
C PRO A 5 -41.54 -7.68 4.54
N GLY A 6 -41.06 -7.63 3.31
CA GLY A 6 -39.87 -8.34 2.84
C GLY A 6 -38.62 -8.11 3.68
N ALA A 7 -37.87 -9.21 3.81
CA ALA A 7 -36.42 -9.30 3.80
C ALA A 7 -35.64 -8.15 4.46
N ARG A 8 -35.35 -8.32 5.75
CA ARG A 8 -34.15 -7.73 6.35
C ARG A 8 -32.93 -8.37 5.70
N GLY A 9 -32.20 -7.60 4.90
CA GLY A 9 -30.84 -7.93 4.51
C GLY A 9 -30.02 -8.24 5.77
N SER A 10 -29.19 -9.27 5.69
CA SER A 10 -28.23 -9.64 6.73
C SER A 10 -27.30 -8.46 7.04
N SER A 11 -27.64 -7.62 8.03
CA SER A 11 -26.78 -6.56 8.52
C SER A 11 -25.53 -7.20 9.13
N GLY A 12 -24.39 -7.07 8.44
CA GLY A 12 -23.10 -7.33 9.05
C GLY A 12 -22.90 -6.38 10.22
N SER A 13 -22.14 -6.78 11.24
CA SER A 13 -21.66 -5.79 12.21
C SER A 13 -20.76 -4.80 11.48
N LEU A 14 -20.79 -3.51 11.85
CA LEU A 14 -19.92 -2.48 11.28
C LEU A 14 -18.44 -2.93 11.28
N THR A 15 -18.01 -3.63 12.34
CA THR A 15 -16.68 -4.26 12.41
C THR A 15 -16.41 -5.18 11.23
N GLY A 16 -17.32 -6.09 10.89
CA GLY A 16 -17.17 -7.01 9.77
C GLY A 16 -17.24 -6.32 8.40
N GLU A 17 -17.99 -5.23 8.29
CA GLU A 17 -18.09 -4.44 7.06
C GLU A 17 -16.84 -3.57 6.80
N LEU A 18 -16.10 -3.23 7.86
CA LEU A 18 -14.83 -2.51 7.81
C LEU A 18 -13.62 -3.44 7.69
N GLU A 19 -13.69 -4.66 8.21
CA GLU A 19 -12.56 -5.60 8.27
C GLU A 19 -11.92 -5.85 6.89
N GLY A 20 -10.59 -5.73 6.84
CA GLY A 20 -9.79 -5.88 5.62
C GLY A 20 -9.78 -4.64 4.72
N ARG A 21 -10.46 -3.55 5.08
CA ARG A 21 -10.55 -2.34 4.26
C ARG A 21 -9.62 -1.25 4.77
N ALA A 22 -9.18 -0.41 3.84
CA ALA A 22 -8.48 0.83 4.16
C ALA A 22 -9.25 2.00 3.56
N PHE A 23 -9.28 3.12 4.25
CA PHE A 23 -9.97 4.33 3.84
C PHE A 23 -9.01 5.52 3.89
N LEU A 24 -9.16 6.42 2.93
CA LEU A 24 -8.37 7.65 2.81
C LEU A 24 -9.30 8.85 2.90
N SER A 25 -8.97 9.82 3.77
CA SER A 25 -9.73 11.06 3.86
C SER A 25 -9.81 11.78 2.52
N THR A 26 -10.97 12.35 2.22
CA THR A 26 -11.25 13.14 1.03
C THR A 26 -11.70 14.55 1.42
N ALA A 27 -12.35 14.68 2.58
CA ALA A 27 -12.61 15.95 3.23
C ALA A 27 -12.54 15.80 4.75
N VAL A 28 -12.17 16.89 5.42
CA VAL A 28 -12.17 17.02 6.87
C VAL A 28 -12.80 18.37 7.22
N ALA A 29 -13.88 18.35 8.00
CA ALA A 29 -14.51 19.54 8.55
C ALA A 29 -14.26 19.61 10.06
N GLY A 30 -14.13 20.84 10.60
CA GLY A 30 -13.81 21.06 12.02
C GLY A 30 -12.33 20.96 12.37
N ARG A 31 -11.46 20.62 11.41
CA ARG A 31 -9.99 20.60 11.55
C ARG A 31 -9.35 20.92 10.20
N VAL A 32 -8.33 21.78 10.20
CA VAL A 32 -7.45 21.96 9.04
C VAL A 32 -6.29 21.00 9.18
N LEU A 33 -6.03 20.20 8.13
CA LEU A 33 -4.89 19.30 8.10
C LEU A 33 -3.62 20.03 7.66
N VAL A 34 -2.47 19.56 8.13
CA VAL A 34 -1.16 19.99 7.63
C VAL A 34 -1.09 19.76 6.12
N GLN A 35 -0.60 20.74 5.37
CA GLN A 35 -0.53 20.67 3.92
C GLN A 35 0.24 19.42 3.46
N GLY A 36 -0.30 18.70 2.47
CA GLY A 36 0.29 17.48 1.93
C GLY A 36 0.07 16.23 2.79
N SER A 37 -0.48 16.35 3.99
CA SER A 37 -0.89 15.22 4.80
C SER A 37 -2.28 14.72 4.40
N ARG A 38 -2.57 13.45 4.73
CA ARG A 38 -3.85 12.81 4.48
C ARG A 38 -4.10 11.75 5.54
N ILE A 39 -5.29 11.77 6.15
CA ILE A 39 -5.67 10.72 7.10
C ILE A 39 -5.90 9.41 6.34
N ARG A 40 -5.32 8.32 6.86
CA ARG A 40 -5.56 6.93 6.43
C ARG A 40 -5.97 6.08 7.63
N LEU A 41 -7.01 5.28 7.46
CA LEU A 41 -7.46 4.28 8.42
C LEU A 41 -7.40 2.89 7.76
N ASP A 42 -6.75 1.92 8.40
CA ASP A 42 -6.58 0.54 7.95
C ASP A 42 -7.20 -0.40 8.98
N PHE A 43 -8.36 -0.94 8.63
CA PHE A 43 -9.14 -1.83 9.47
C PHE A 43 -8.67 -3.26 9.23
N GLY A 44 -7.67 -3.67 10.00
CA GLY A 44 -7.09 -5.00 9.94
C GLY A 44 -7.99 -6.08 10.53
N ALA A 45 -7.54 -7.32 10.38
CA ALA A 45 -8.26 -8.48 10.89
C ALA A 45 -8.38 -8.47 12.42
N ARG A 46 -9.42 -9.11 12.94
CA ARG A 46 -9.64 -9.31 14.38
C ARG A 46 -9.72 -8.00 15.17
N GLY A 47 -10.40 -7.00 14.61
CA GLY A 47 -10.64 -5.72 15.28
C GLY A 47 -9.36 -4.91 15.53
N ARG A 48 -8.36 -4.99 14.65
CA ARG A 48 -7.18 -4.13 14.70
C ARG A 48 -7.39 -2.90 13.83
N LEU A 49 -7.07 -1.72 14.35
CA LEU A 49 -6.98 -0.50 13.55
C LEU A 49 -5.53 -0.07 13.47
N ARG A 50 -5.10 0.36 12.28
CA ARG A 50 -3.94 1.23 12.10
C ARG A 50 -4.40 2.56 11.51
N ALA A 51 -3.83 3.65 12.00
CA ALA A 51 -4.19 4.99 11.58
C ALA A 51 -2.95 5.86 11.37
N HIS A 52 -3.06 6.78 10.43
CA HIS A 52 -2.02 7.76 10.09
C HIS A 52 -2.69 9.10 9.85
N ALA A 53 -2.22 10.16 10.49
CA ALA A 53 -2.65 11.53 10.21
C ALA A 53 -1.52 12.34 9.57
N GLY A 54 -0.28 12.07 9.92
CA GLY A 54 0.88 12.80 9.43
C GLY A 54 2.14 11.95 9.46
N CYS A 55 2.86 12.02 10.58
CA CYS A 55 4.19 11.44 10.73
C CYS A 55 4.11 10.05 11.36
N ASN A 56 3.40 9.96 12.48
CA ASN A 56 3.41 8.80 13.32
C ASN A 56 2.42 7.72 12.88
N HIS A 57 2.76 6.48 13.19
CA HIS A 57 1.89 5.33 13.00
C HIS A 57 1.14 5.03 14.28
N LEU A 58 -0.19 5.11 14.23
CA LEU A 58 -1.07 4.75 15.33
C LEU A 58 -1.60 3.32 15.14
N ALA A 59 -1.71 2.56 16.22
CA ALA A 59 -2.30 1.22 16.19
C ALA A 59 -3.09 0.92 17.48
N GLY A 60 -4.26 0.30 17.34
CA GLY A 60 -5.14 -0.01 18.48
C GLY A 60 -6.19 -1.06 18.17
N GLU A 61 -7.11 -1.22 19.10
CA GLU A 61 -8.24 -2.17 19.03
C GLU A 61 -9.52 -1.44 18.67
N LEU A 62 -10.10 -1.81 17.53
CA LEU A 62 -11.39 -1.34 17.08
C LEU A 62 -12.50 -1.98 17.92
N ARG A 63 -13.34 -1.14 18.52
CA ARG A 63 -14.63 -1.53 19.09
C ARG A 63 -15.75 -0.81 18.33
N CYS A 64 -16.74 -1.57 17.91
CA CYS A 64 -17.98 -1.01 17.37
C CYS A 64 -19.15 -1.43 18.25
N ASP A 65 -19.90 -0.46 18.76
CA ASP A 65 -21.20 -0.67 19.40
C ASP A 65 -22.28 -0.05 18.51
N GLY A 66 -22.97 -0.91 17.75
CA GLY A 66 -23.81 -0.47 16.63
C GLY A 66 -23.00 0.33 15.61
N GLN A 67 -23.34 1.61 15.46
CA GLN A 67 -22.66 2.56 14.58
C GLN A 67 -21.63 3.43 15.31
N ARG A 68 -21.40 3.23 16.60
CA ARG A 68 -20.38 3.97 17.34
C ARG A 68 -19.06 3.23 17.30
N LEU A 69 -18.05 3.88 16.74
CA LEU A 69 -16.68 3.39 16.59
C LEU A 69 -15.79 4.02 17.64
N THR A 70 -15.09 3.20 18.43
CA THR A 70 -14.06 3.65 19.39
C THR A 70 -12.80 2.83 19.18
N VAL A 71 -11.64 3.43 19.44
CA VAL A 71 -10.35 2.75 19.38
C VAL A 71 -9.73 2.67 20.76
N GLU A 72 -9.61 1.47 21.28
CA GLU A 72 -9.01 1.17 22.58
C GLU A 72 -7.53 0.83 22.45
N ALA A 73 -6.79 0.96 23.55
CA ALA A 73 -5.36 0.63 23.62
C ALA A 73 -4.52 1.22 22.46
N LEU A 74 -4.93 2.39 21.98
CA LEU A 74 -4.28 3.08 20.87
C LEU A 74 -2.91 3.57 21.32
N SER A 75 -1.87 3.10 20.64
CA SER A 75 -0.50 3.54 20.80
C SER A 75 0.00 4.17 19.50
N MET A 76 1.11 4.89 19.59
CA MET A 76 1.69 5.61 18.47
C MET A 76 3.21 5.50 18.53
N THR A 77 3.87 5.52 17.37
CA THR A 77 5.32 5.69 17.30
C THR A 77 5.76 7.06 17.84
N GLU A 78 7.03 7.21 18.19
CA GLU A 78 7.60 8.49 18.68
C GLU A 78 8.56 9.09 17.64
N MET A 79 8.12 9.23 16.39
CA MET A 79 8.84 9.97 15.36
C MET A 79 8.52 11.47 15.52
N SER A 80 9.52 12.32 15.36
CA SER A 80 9.31 13.78 15.30
C SER A 80 9.50 14.27 13.88
N CYS A 81 8.41 14.77 13.28
CA CYS A 81 8.43 15.44 11.98
C CYS A 81 8.12 16.95 12.10
N GLY A 82 8.13 17.48 13.33
CA GLY A 82 7.90 18.89 13.65
C GLY A 82 6.51 19.14 14.27
N PRO A 83 6.35 20.30 14.95
CA PRO A 83 5.24 20.50 15.91
C PRO A 83 3.83 20.36 15.32
N ALA A 84 3.64 20.77 14.06
CA ALA A 84 2.33 20.73 13.41
C ALA A 84 1.86 19.30 13.10
N LEU A 85 2.77 18.41 12.70
CA LEU A 85 2.45 17.00 12.45
C LEU A 85 2.27 16.24 13.76
N ASP A 86 3.09 16.55 14.76
CA ASP A 86 3.01 15.93 16.09
C ASP A 86 1.66 16.29 16.78
N ASP A 87 1.21 17.54 16.68
CA ASP A 87 -0.13 17.98 17.14
C ASP A 87 -1.27 17.29 16.37
N GLN A 88 -1.13 17.14 15.06
CA GLN A 88 -2.14 16.46 14.23
C GLN A 88 -2.25 14.97 14.55
N ASP A 89 -1.14 14.28 14.78
CA ASP A 89 -1.13 12.87 15.15
C ASP A 89 -1.77 12.68 16.55
N SER A 90 -1.43 13.55 17.50
CA SER A 90 -2.04 13.57 18.85
C SER A 90 -3.55 13.83 18.79
N TRP A 91 -3.98 14.79 17.98
CA TRP A 91 -5.39 15.09 17.78
C TRP A 91 -6.15 13.90 17.18
N LEU A 92 -5.59 13.20 16.19
CA LEU A 92 -6.25 12.03 15.61
C LEU A 92 -6.37 10.90 16.65
N GLN A 93 -5.33 10.70 17.46
CA GLN A 93 -5.35 9.74 18.56
C GLN A 93 -6.53 10.01 19.51
N ASP A 94 -6.63 11.24 20.02
CA ASP A 94 -7.68 11.65 20.95
C ASP A 94 -9.08 11.53 20.32
N LEU A 95 -9.22 11.90 19.05
CA LEU A 95 -10.48 11.80 18.32
C LEU A 95 -10.94 10.34 18.23
N LEU A 96 -10.05 9.43 17.84
CA LEU A 96 -10.35 8.00 17.69
C LEU A 96 -10.69 7.32 19.04
N GLN A 97 -10.04 7.74 20.13
CA GLN A 97 -10.31 7.24 21.48
C GLN A 97 -11.64 7.77 22.06
N SER A 98 -12.14 8.91 21.57
CA SER A 98 -13.35 9.54 22.11
C SER A 98 -14.68 8.87 21.71
N GLY A 99 -14.63 8.01 20.68
CA GLY A 99 -15.80 7.42 20.06
C GLY A 99 -16.44 8.36 19.01
N LEU A 100 -16.62 7.84 17.81
CA LEU A 100 -17.17 8.53 16.64
C LEU A 100 -18.40 7.79 16.14
N ASP A 101 -19.41 8.52 15.74
CA ASP A 101 -20.54 7.94 15.01
C ASP A 101 -20.09 7.67 13.58
N ALA A 102 -20.34 6.45 13.10
CA ALA A 102 -19.85 5.94 11.83
C ALA A 102 -21.00 5.59 10.89
N GLU A 103 -20.95 6.15 9.70
CA GLU A 103 -21.88 5.86 8.60
C GLU A 103 -21.07 5.28 7.45
N LEU A 104 -21.37 4.03 7.08
CA LEU A 104 -20.74 3.35 5.96
C LEU A 104 -21.78 3.16 4.83
N ASP A 105 -21.53 3.79 3.69
CA ASP A 105 -22.33 3.64 2.48
C ASP A 105 -21.42 3.19 1.33
N GLY A 106 -21.47 1.89 1.03
CA GLY A 106 -20.62 1.26 0.01
C GLY A 106 -19.14 1.51 0.27
N TYR A 107 -18.53 2.41 -0.50
CA TYR A 107 -17.12 2.79 -0.42
C TYR A 107 -16.85 4.05 0.42
N VAL A 108 -17.89 4.77 0.85
CA VAL A 108 -17.75 6.01 1.62
C VAL A 108 -17.96 5.70 3.10
N LEU A 109 -16.96 6.04 3.91
CA LEU A 109 -17.04 6.01 5.37
C LEU A 109 -17.04 7.45 5.87
N THR A 110 -18.09 7.81 6.61
CA THR A 110 -18.14 9.07 7.33
C THR A 110 -17.99 8.82 8.82
N LEU A 111 -17.06 9.52 9.47
CA LEU A 111 -16.92 9.51 10.92
C LEU A 111 -17.21 10.90 11.48
N THR A 112 -18.09 10.99 12.48
CA THR A 112 -18.48 12.27 13.10
C THR A 112 -18.35 12.21 14.61
N GLY A 113 -17.77 13.25 15.21
CA GLY A 113 -17.68 13.39 16.66
C GLY A 113 -16.78 14.54 17.07
N ARG A 114 -16.97 15.06 18.29
CA ARG A 114 -16.21 16.21 18.84
C ARG A 114 -16.15 17.44 17.91
N GLY A 115 -17.23 17.70 17.16
CA GLY A 115 -17.29 18.81 16.21
C GLY A 115 -16.48 18.62 14.91
N VAL A 116 -15.96 17.41 14.68
CA VAL A 116 -15.23 17.01 13.48
C VAL A 116 -16.11 16.09 12.63
N ARG A 117 -16.01 16.23 11.30
CA ARG A 117 -16.53 15.26 10.33
C ARG A 117 -15.39 14.85 9.39
N LEU A 118 -15.13 13.54 9.31
CA LEU A 118 -14.19 12.93 8.38
C LEU A 118 -14.98 12.23 7.28
N GLU A 119 -14.78 12.62 6.03
CA GLU A 119 -15.30 11.90 4.87
C GLU A 119 -14.15 11.13 4.24
N LEU A 120 -14.23 9.80 4.29
CA LEU A 120 -13.20 8.90 3.80
C LEU A 120 -13.74 8.02 2.68
N LEU A 121 -12.89 7.75 1.70
CA LEU A 121 -13.20 6.88 0.59
C LEU A 121 -12.32 5.64 0.66
N ASP A 122 -12.89 4.47 0.39
CA ASP A 122 -12.17 3.21 0.33
C ASP A 122 -10.97 3.35 -0.60
N ARG A 123 -9.79 2.93 -0.12
CA ARG A 123 -8.52 3.05 -0.82
C ARG A 123 -8.60 2.45 -2.23
N ARG A 124 -9.37 1.37 -2.43
CA ARG A 124 -9.50 0.73 -3.74
C ARG A 124 -10.11 1.65 -4.80
N VAL A 125 -10.92 2.62 -4.38
CA VAL A 125 -11.52 3.65 -5.24
C VAL A 125 -10.66 4.90 -5.25
N ALA A 126 -10.19 5.35 -4.08
CA ALA A 126 -9.43 6.59 -3.93
C ALA A 126 -8.00 6.54 -4.50
N ASP A 127 -7.38 5.36 -4.49
CA ASP A 127 -6.03 5.07 -4.98
C ASP A 127 -5.98 3.61 -5.49
N PRO A 128 -6.57 3.35 -6.68
CA PRO A 128 -6.67 2.00 -7.23
C PRO A 128 -5.28 1.43 -7.54
N ASN A 129 -5.17 0.11 -7.41
CA ASN A 129 -3.94 -0.61 -7.73
C ASN A 129 -3.62 -0.47 -9.22
N ARG A 130 -2.35 -0.18 -9.54
CA ARG A 130 -1.86 -0.25 -10.91
C ARG A 130 -1.82 -1.70 -11.39
N PRO A 131 -2.05 -1.97 -12.70
CA PRO A 131 -1.86 -3.31 -13.23
C PRO A 131 -0.39 -3.73 -13.09
N LEU A 132 -0.12 -4.99 -12.78
CA LEU A 132 1.26 -5.49 -12.72
C LEU A 132 1.91 -5.42 -14.11
N GLU A 133 1.22 -5.97 -15.11
CA GLU A 133 1.60 -5.87 -16.50
C GLU A 133 1.32 -4.46 -17.05
N ARG A 134 2.07 -4.07 -18.09
CA ARG A 134 1.97 -2.76 -18.76
C ARG A 134 2.24 -1.55 -17.86
N THR A 135 2.82 -1.79 -16.68
CA THR A 135 3.37 -0.77 -15.78
C THR A 135 4.88 -0.92 -15.73
N ALA A 136 5.60 0.19 -15.86
CA ALA A 136 7.02 0.23 -15.56
C ALA A 136 7.20 0.48 -14.06
N TRP A 137 7.96 -0.41 -13.42
CA TRP A 137 8.21 -0.40 -11.98
C TRP A 137 9.67 -0.05 -11.73
N MET A 138 9.93 1.10 -11.12
CA MET A 138 11.29 1.52 -10.74
C MET A 138 11.58 1.04 -9.31
N LEU A 139 12.78 0.51 -9.07
CA LEU A 139 13.17 0.04 -7.75
C LEU A 139 13.24 1.23 -6.78
N ASP A 140 12.60 1.07 -5.63
CA ASP A 140 12.49 2.08 -4.57
C ASP A 140 13.24 1.62 -3.30
N GLY A 141 13.27 0.31 -3.05
CA GLY A 141 14.03 -0.25 -1.93
C GLY A 141 14.14 -1.76 -1.93
N LEU A 142 14.96 -2.25 -1.01
CA LEU A 142 15.17 -3.68 -0.73
C LEU A 142 14.53 -4.03 0.62
N ILE A 143 14.03 -5.26 0.71
CA ILE A 143 13.51 -5.85 1.93
C ILE A 143 14.46 -6.96 2.36
N ILE A 144 14.87 -6.94 3.63
CA ILE A 144 15.74 -7.96 4.22
C ILE A 144 15.11 -8.46 5.51
N GLY A 145 15.10 -9.78 5.70
CA GLY A 145 14.60 -10.42 6.93
C GLY A 145 13.10 -10.73 6.90
N THR A 146 12.61 -11.35 7.98
CA THR A 146 11.23 -11.82 8.09
C THR A 146 10.59 -11.37 9.39
N GLY A 147 9.29 -11.12 9.38
CA GLY A 147 8.55 -10.82 10.60
C GLY A 147 9.13 -9.59 11.32
N PRO A 148 9.45 -9.67 12.62
CA PRO A 148 9.94 -8.53 13.41
C PRO A 148 11.30 -7.99 12.99
N THR A 149 12.14 -8.78 12.32
CA THR A 149 13.47 -8.35 11.86
C THR A 149 13.46 -7.83 10.43
N ARG A 150 12.28 -7.70 9.82
CA ARG A 150 12.12 -7.17 8.47
C ARG A 150 12.55 -5.70 8.45
N ALA A 151 13.56 -5.40 7.65
CA ALA A 151 14.05 -4.06 7.38
C ALA A 151 13.76 -3.65 5.93
N LEU A 152 13.58 -2.35 5.74
CA LEU A 152 13.53 -1.70 4.43
C LEU A 152 14.77 -0.83 4.29
N THR A 153 15.48 -0.98 3.18
CA THR A 153 16.62 -0.11 2.85
C THR A 153 16.34 0.55 1.52
N SER A 154 16.54 1.87 1.44
CA SER A 154 16.45 2.60 0.17
C SER A 154 17.48 2.06 -0.82
N THR A 155 17.18 2.18 -2.11
CA THR A 155 18.19 1.95 -3.14
C THR A 155 19.36 2.92 -2.96
N PRO A 156 20.61 2.47 -3.18
CA PRO A 156 21.74 3.39 -3.24
C PRO A 156 21.47 4.52 -4.23
N PHE A 157 21.96 5.72 -3.92
CA PHE A 157 21.98 6.81 -4.89
C PHE A 157 22.72 6.34 -6.15
N GLU A 158 22.27 6.78 -7.33
CA GLU A 158 22.86 6.49 -8.65
C GLU A 158 22.58 5.11 -9.28
N VAL A 159 21.87 4.19 -8.61
CA VAL A 159 21.40 2.96 -9.30
C VAL A 159 20.00 3.16 -9.87
N THR A 160 19.88 3.09 -11.19
CA THR A 160 18.59 2.96 -11.88
C THR A 160 18.30 1.48 -12.12
N ALA A 161 17.37 0.90 -11.39
CA ALA A 161 16.91 -0.46 -11.59
C ALA A 161 15.40 -0.48 -11.81
N TRP A 162 14.92 -1.37 -12.69
CA TRP A 162 13.51 -1.41 -13.06
C TRP A 162 13.03 -2.82 -13.42
N LEU A 163 11.71 -3.00 -13.38
CA LEU A 163 10.97 -4.21 -13.71
C LEU A 163 9.79 -3.85 -14.62
N ALA A 164 9.58 -4.63 -15.68
CA ALA A 164 8.41 -4.51 -16.55
C ALA A 164 7.91 -5.90 -16.96
N LEU A 165 6.60 -6.09 -16.93
CA LEU A 165 5.94 -7.30 -17.41
C LEU A 165 4.99 -6.95 -18.55
N GLU A 166 5.10 -7.67 -19.65
CA GLU A 166 4.18 -7.50 -20.79
C GLU A 166 4.16 -8.76 -21.66
N HIS A 167 2.97 -9.13 -22.14
CA HIS A 167 2.78 -10.23 -23.09
C HIS A 167 3.38 -11.56 -22.61
N GLY A 168 3.24 -11.88 -21.31
CA GLY A 168 3.80 -13.12 -20.75
C GLY A 168 5.33 -13.14 -20.66
N ARG A 169 5.97 -11.97 -20.74
CA ARG A 169 7.41 -11.81 -20.50
C ARG A 169 7.67 -10.86 -19.35
N MET A 170 8.72 -11.16 -18.60
CA MET A 170 9.28 -10.28 -17.60
C MET A 170 10.65 -9.81 -18.07
N ARG A 171 10.88 -8.51 -18.02
CA ARG A 171 12.18 -7.87 -18.21
C ARG A 171 12.54 -7.05 -17.00
N PHE A 172 13.79 -7.10 -16.59
CA PHE A 172 14.28 -6.24 -15.51
C PHE A 172 15.73 -5.86 -15.75
N PHE A 173 16.13 -4.74 -15.17
CA PHE A 173 17.47 -4.19 -15.23
C PHE A 173 17.96 -3.96 -13.81
N ASP A 174 19.14 -4.50 -13.49
CA ASP A 174 19.72 -4.42 -12.15
C ASP A 174 20.60 -3.18 -11.92
N GLY A 175 20.75 -2.33 -12.94
CA GLY A 175 21.71 -1.23 -12.95
C GLY A 175 22.89 -1.45 -13.89
N ALA A 176 23.17 -2.69 -14.32
CA ALA A 176 24.29 -3.03 -15.20
C ALA A 176 23.97 -4.12 -16.25
N HIS A 177 22.97 -4.96 -15.99
CA HIS A 177 22.60 -6.09 -16.86
C HIS A 177 21.11 -6.09 -17.13
N ASP A 178 20.76 -6.40 -18.37
CA ASP A 178 19.40 -6.68 -18.79
C ASP A 178 19.08 -8.16 -18.57
N TYR A 179 17.91 -8.42 -18.02
CA TYR A 179 17.37 -9.75 -17.78
C TYR A 179 16.03 -9.92 -18.46
N ASP A 180 15.77 -11.13 -18.93
CA ASP A 180 14.54 -11.47 -19.63
C ASP A 180 14.15 -12.93 -19.36
N SER A 181 12.85 -13.17 -19.14
CA SER A 181 12.29 -14.49 -18.86
C SER A 181 10.83 -14.59 -19.31
N ALA A 182 10.39 -15.78 -19.71
CA ALA A 182 8.98 -16.07 -19.95
C ALA A 182 8.28 -16.32 -18.62
N VAL A 183 7.07 -15.80 -18.44
CA VAL A 183 6.35 -15.87 -17.17
C VAL A 183 4.86 -16.11 -17.34
N THR A 184 4.23 -16.72 -16.33
CA THR A 184 2.78 -16.66 -16.11
C THR A 184 2.50 -15.79 -14.90
N VAL A 185 1.65 -14.78 -15.09
CA VAL A 185 1.21 -13.89 -14.01
C VAL A 185 -0.10 -14.42 -13.42
N GLY A 186 -0.08 -14.80 -12.15
CA GLY A 186 -1.24 -15.12 -11.34
C GLY A 186 -1.81 -13.88 -10.64
N SER A 187 -2.72 -14.08 -9.68
CA SER A 187 -3.32 -12.98 -8.91
C SER A 187 -2.39 -12.35 -7.87
N ASP A 188 -1.50 -13.16 -7.28
CA ASP A 188 -0.58 -12.77 -6.19
C ASP A 188 0.83 -13.38 -6.36
N ALA A 189 1.09 -14.05 -7.48
CA ALA A 189 2.36 -14.69 -7.78
C ALA A 189 2.71 -14.58 -9.26
N VAL A 190 4.01 -14.60 -9.55
CA VAL A 190 4.56 -14.73 -10.90
C VAL A 190 5.35 -16.03 -10.94
N HIS A 191 5.06 -16.85 -11.94
CA HIS A 191 5.75 -18.11 -12.20
C HIS A 191 6.68 -17.95 -13.40
N LEU A 192 7.94 -18.33 -13.24
CA LEU A 192 8.93 -18.27 -14.31
C LEU A 192 8.95 -19.58 -15.10
N HIS A 193 9.16 -19.46 -16.40
CA HIS A 193 9.31 -20.60 -17.31
C HIS A 193 10.72 -20.63 -17.89
N GLY A 194 11.48 -21.66 -17.54
CA GLY A 194 12.86 -21.83 -17.99
C GLY A 194 13.84 -20.91 -17.25
N GLU A 195 15.03 -20.76 -17.82
CA GLU A 195 16.11 -19.98 -17.22
C GLU A 195 15.99 -18.48 -17.56
N VAL A 196 16.40 -17.62 -16.63
CA VAL A 196 16.50 -16.19 -16.87
C VAL A 196 17.72 -15.92 -17.75
N THR A 197 17.49 -15.27 -18.90
CA THR A 197 18.59 -14.84 -19.77
C THR A 197 19.16 -13.52 -19.25
N ARG A 198 20.48 -13.47 -19.08
CA ARG A 198 21.23 -12.25 -18.71
C ARG A 198 22.04 -11.75 -19.90
N ARG A 199 22.01 -10.44 -20.14
CA ARG A 199 22.86 -9.77 -21.14
C ARG A 199 23.56 -8.57 -20.49
N THR A 200 24.80 -8.32 -20.88
CA THR A 200 25.50 -7.11 -20.47
C THR A 200 24.87 -5.91 -21.16
N ALA A 201 24.44 -4.91 -20.40
CA ALA A 201 23.97 -3.66 -20.99
C ALA A 201 25.15 -2.90 -21.60
N GLY A 202 24.92 -2.13 -22.66
CA GLY A 202 25.98 -1.40 -23.38
C GLY A 202 26.62 -0.26 -22.59
N ASP A 203 26.11 0.05 -21.39
CA ASP A 203 26.64 1.07 -20.49
C ASP A 203 27.29 0.44 -19.26
N MET A 204 28.52 0.84 -18.99
CA MET A 204 29.41 0.34 -17.94
C MET A 204 29.10 1.00 -16.58
N SER A 205 27.82 1.08 -16.22
CA SER A 205 27.45 1.39 -14.85
C SER A 205 28.12 0.36 -13.93
N ALA A 206 29.00 0.83 -13.02
CA ALA A 206 29.77 -0.03 -12.13
C ALA A 206 28.92 -0.60 -10.97
N HIS A 207 27.67 -0.16 -10.83
CA HIS A 207 26.85 -0.42 -9.67
C HIS A 207 25.55 -1.14 -10.07
N SER A 208 25.47 -2.42 -9.68
CA SER A 208 24.26 -3.24 -9.78
C SER A 208 23.65 -3.48 -8.41
N VAL A 209 22.34 -3.67 -8.35
CA VAL A 209 21.62 -4.11 -7.16
C VAL A 209 21.22 -5.58 -7.30
N ASP A 210 21.26 -6.33 -6.20
CA ASP A 210 20.83 -7.74 -6.21
C ASP A 210 19.31 -7.84 -6.41
N LEU A 211 18.92 -8.27 -7.61
CA LEU A 211 17.53 -8.57 -7.99
C LEU A 211 17.26 -10.08 -8.10
N SER A 212 18.07 -10.93 -7.44
CA SER A 212 17.97 -12.39 -7.54
C SER A 212 16.61 -12.96 -7.13
N VAL A 213 15.81 -12.23 -6.35
CA VAL A 213 14.41 -12.56 -6.05
C VAL A 213 13.57 -12.73 -7.33
N LEU A 214 13.86 -11.97 -8.38
CA LEU A 214 13.17 -12.03 -9.67
C LEU A 214 13.65 -13.19 -10.56
N THR A 215 14.63 -13.99 -10.12
CA THR A 215 15.13 -15.13 -10.92
C THR A 215 14.48 -16.46 -10.57
N ARG A 216 13.47 -16.43 -9.70
CA ARG A 216 12.64 -17.58 -9.30
C ARG A 216 11.19 -17.12 -9.18
N ASP A 217 10.27 -18.07 -9.02
CA ASP A 217 8.88 -17.77 -8.65
C ASP A 217 8.83 -16.86 -7.43
N PHE A 218 8.02 -15.80 -7.51
CA PHE A 218 7.88 -14.83 -6.44
C PHE A 218 6.42 -14.46 -6.21
N ARG A 219 6.12 -14.06 -4.97
CA ARG A 219 4.83 -13.45 -4.62
C ARG A 219 4.93 -11.95 -4.77
N TYR A 220 3.79 -11.32 -5.04
CA TYR A 220 3.71 -9.88 -5.09
C TYR A 220 2.45 -9.33 -4.44
N LEU A 221 2.53 -8.06 -4.03
CA LEU A 221 1.40 -7.27 -3.57
C LEU A 221 1.50 -5.88 -4.19
N ILE A 222 0.42 -5.41 -4.79
CA ILE A 222 0.31 -4.03 -5.29
C ILE A 222 -0.62 -3.24 -4.36
N THR A 223 -0.17 -2.06 -3.95
CA THR A 223 -0.97 -1.09 -3.21
C THR A 223 -0.84 0.26 -3.88
N GLY A 224 -1.88 0.69 -4.59
CA GLY A 224 -1.86 1.92 -5.38
C GLY A 224 -0.73 1.83 -6.42
N ARG A 225 0.24 2.74 -6.31
CA ARG A 225 1.43 2.80 -7.17
C ARG A 225 2.65 2.02 -6.67
N TYR A 226 2.56 1.29 -5.57
CA TYR A 226 3.69 0.54 -5.02
C TYR A 226 3.53 -0.96 -5.28
N LEU A 227 4.61 -1.60 -5.72
CA LEU A 227 4.72 -3.04 -5.90
C LEU A 227 5.73 -3.58 -4.89
N THR A 228 5.27 -4.49 -4.04
CA THR A 228 6.15 -5.28 -3.17
C THR A 228 6.29 -6.67 -3.74
N VAL A 229 7.53 -7.09 -4.01
CA VAL A 229 7.88 -8.45 -4.39
C VAL A 229 8.49 -9.15 -3.18
N THR A 230 8.05 -10.37 -2.90
CA THR A 230 8.56 -11.20 -1.80
C THR A 230 9.12 -12.51 -2.34
N GLY A 231 10.40 -12.74 -2.07
CA GLY A 231 11.10 -13.99 -2.36
C GLY A 231 11.23 -14.90 -1.14
N ALA A 232 11.95 -16.00 -1.32
CA ALA A 232 12.28 -16.93 -0.23
C ALA A 232 13.24 -16.28 0.79
N GLY A 233 13.23 -16.78 2.03
CA GLY A 233 14.21 -16.40 3.06
C GLY A 233 14.10 -14.95 3.58
N GLY A 234 13.01 -14.23 3.27
CA GLY A 234 12.81 -12.85 3.72
C GLY A 234 13.45 -11.78 2.83
N ALA A 235 14.06 -12.16 1.71
CA ALA A 235 14.46 -11.21 0.69
C ALA A 235 13.22 -10.69 -0.06
N GLY A 236 13.21 -9.40 -0.36
CA GLY A 236 12.16 -8.80 -1.17
C GLY A 236 12.60 -7.48 -1.79
N LEU A 237 11.74 -6.97 -2.66
CA LEU A 237 11.98 -5.75 -3.42
C LEU A 237 10.75 -4.87 -3.33
N MET A 238 10.96 -3.56 -3.25
CA MET A 238 9.90 -2.57 -3.33
C MET A 238 10.14 -1.73 -4.56
N PHE A 239 9.10 -1.57 -5.38
CA PHE A 239 9.10 -0.75 -6.56
C PHE A 239 8.00 0.29 -6.50
N VAL A 240 8.19 1.38 -7.22
CA VAL A 240 7.20 2.41 -7.47
C VAL A 240 6.88 2.47 -8.95
N ALA A 241 5.59 2.56 -9.29
CA ALA A 241 5.14 2.74 -10.66
C ALA A 241 5.60 4.11 -11.17
N ILE A 242 6.18 4.11 -12.36
CA ILE A 242 6.55 5.33 -13.10
C ILE A 242 5.73 5.41 -14.39
N ASP A 243 5.40 6.63 -14.80
CA ASP A 243 4.73 6.83 -16.08
C ASP A 243 5.68 6.43 -17.20
N THR A 244 5.27 5.50 -18.05
CA THR A 244 6.10 4.96 -19.15
C THR A 244 6.54 6.02 -20.16
N ALA A 245 5.98 7.23 -20.13
CA ALA A 245 6.44 8.37 -20.92
C ALA A 245 7.84 8.87 -20.50
N SER A 246 8.33 8.56 -19.28
CA SER A 246 9.66 8.97 -18.82
C SER A 246 10.74 7.91 -18.99
N VAL A 247 10.37 6.64 -19.24
CA VAL A 247 11.33 5.61 -19.65
C VAL A 247 11.44 5.70 -21.16
N SER A 248 12.41 6.48 -21.62
CA SER A 248 12.89 6.34 -22.99
C SER A 248 13.41 4.90 -23.11
N VAL A 249 12.59 4.01 -23.65
CA VAL A 249 13.06 2.77 -24.24
C VAL A 249 13.88 3.23 -25.44
N THR A 250 15.15 3.56 -25.22
CA THR A 250 16.14 3.61 -26.29
C THR A 250 16.38 2.18 -26.73
N SER A 251 15.41 1.71 -27.50
CA SER A 251 15.60 0.73 -28.56
C SER A 251 16.65 1.30 -29.51
N THR A 252 17.88 0.81 -29.40
CA THR A 252 18.88 0.78 -30.48
C THR A 252 19.91 -0.28 -30.11
N GLY A 253 20.13 -1.36 -30.88
CA GLY A 253 19.59 -1.66 -32.20
C GLY A 253 19.88 -3.09 -32.66
N ILE A 254 19.27 -3.38 -33.81
CA ILE A 254 19.57 -4.35 -34.88
C ILE A 254 20.20 -5.68 -34.46
#